data_AF-A0A1N6HLT7-F1
#
_entry.id   AF-A0A1N6HLT7-F1
#
_cell.length_a   1.000
_cell.length_b   1.000
_cell.length_c   1.000
_cell.angle_alpha   90.00
_cell.angle_beta   90.00
_cell.angle_gamma   90.00
#
_symmetry.space_group_name_H-M   'P 1'
#
loop_
_entity.id
_entity.type
_entity.pdbx_description
1 polymer ?
#
loop_
_entity_poly.entity_id
_entity_poly.type
_entity_poly.pdbx_seq_one_letter_code
_entity_poly.pdbx_strand_id
1 'polypeptide(L)'
;MSLSRDQNIDGRKRFTNPVRLPEAINNDEAVNYGQATELALDATNTRFLTRSVSNSATYDLSGYGSPKMTNIVCKGNGGFSLDIDGFEKGMTVKVSNTTGQTIDVNFNNGSVSTAVDIKNWAEFHVDSEGDIIRTDANYATII
;
A
#
# COMPACT_ATOMS: atom_id res chain seq x y z
N MET A 1 10.87 2.69 -53.12
CA MET A 1 11.15 1.54 -52.23
C MET A 1 10.36 1.74 -50.94
N SER A 2 9.82 0.64 -50.42
CA SER A 2 8.71 0.54 -49.47
C SER A 2 8.99 1.11 -48.08
N LEU A 3 7.99 1.82 -47.54
CA LEU A 3 7.82 1.99 -46.09
C LEU A 3 7.42 0.62 -45.51
N SER A 4 8.28 0.04 -44.68
CA SER A 4 7.94 -1.15 -43.89
C SER A 4 6.82 -0.78 -42.90
N ARG A 5 5.61 -1.24 -43.24
CA ARG A 5 4.51 -1.49 -42.30
C ARG A 5 5.04 -2.45 -41.23
N ASP A 6 5.14 -1.99 -39.98
CA ASP A 6 5.08 -2.80 -38.73
C ASP A 6 5.67 -2.04 -37.52
N GLN A 7 5.45 -0.73 -37.42
CA GLN A 7 5.72 0.02 -36.19
C GLN A 7 4.37 0.56 -35.68
N ASN A 8 3.73 -0.21 -34.80
CA ASN A 8 2.62 0.28 -34.01
C ASN A 8 3.18 1.20 -32.91
N ILE A 9 3.25 2.50 -33.19
CA ILE A 9 3.71 3.52 -32.23
C ILE A 9 2.54 3.84 -31.29
N ASP A 10 2.33 2.98 -30.30
CA ASP A 10 1.20 3.09 -29.35
C ASP A 10 1.52 4.03 -28.16
N GLY A 11 2.57 4.86 -28.28
CA GLY A 11 2.98 5.88 -27.31
C GLY A 11 3.44 5.37 -25.93
N ARG A 12 3.29 4.08 -25.63
CA ARG A 12 3.59 3.51 -24.30
C ARG A 12 4.94 2.81 -24.28
N LYS A 13 5.97 3.52 -23.80
CA LYS A 13 7.25 2.90 -23.44
C LYS A 13 7.13 2.24 -22.07
N ARG A 14 7.21 0.92 -22.00
CA ARG A 14 7.36 0.18 -20.73
C ARG A 14 8.84 -0.01 -20.44
N PHE A 15 9.32 0.59 -19.36
CA PHE A 15 10.70 0.44 -18.89
C PHE A 15 10.75 -0.66 -17.82
N THR A 16 11.56 -1.70 -18.03
CA THR A 16 11.72 -2.84 -17.12
C THR A 16 12.84 -2.64 -16.10
N ASN A 17 13.64 -1.58 -16.24
CA ASN A 17 14.66 -1.15 -15.29
C ASN A 17 14.32 0.24 -14.74
N PRO A 18 14.72 0.59 -13.51
CA PRO A 18 14.61 1.96 -13.03
C PRO A 18 15.34 2.89 -13.99
N VAL A 19 14.59 3.83 -14.57
CA VAL A 19 15.13 4.83 -15.49
C VAL A 19 16.00 5.77 -14.65
N ARG A 20 17.32 5.55 -14.67
CA ARG A 20 18.25 6.55 -14.14
C ARG A 20 18.31 7.69 -15.15
N LEU A 21 17.87 8.86 -14.73
CA LEU A 21 18.11 10.07 -15.48
C LEU A 21 19.62 10.33 -15.49
N PRO A 22 20.23 10.61 -16.65
CA PRO A 22 21.61 11.08 -16.69
C PRO A 22 21.73 12.38 -15.88
N GLU A 23 22.88 12.58 -15.24
CA GLU A 23 23.18 13.87 -14.61
C GLU A 23 23.12 14.96 -15.68
N ALA A 24 22.39 16.04 -15.40
CA ALA A 24 22.34 17.18 -16.30
C ALA A 24 23.74 17.84 -16.33
N ILE A 25 24.35 17.86 -17.51
CA ILE A 25 25.69 18.44 -17.71
C ILE A 25 25.54 19.94 -18.01
N ASN A 26 24.42 20.35 -18.62
CA ASN A 26 24.12 21.73 -18.95
C ASN A 26 22.75 22.20 -18.39
N ASN A 27 22.58 23.51 -18.19
CA ASN A 27 21.36 24.10 -17.59
C ASN A 27 20.08 23.89 -18.41
N ASP A 28 20.23 23.62 -19.71
CA ASP A 28 19.19 23.29 -20.69
C ASP A 28 18.78 21.80 -20.68
N GLU A 29 19.55 20.95 -20.00
CA GLU A 29 19.23 19.54 -19.72
C GLU A 29 18.54 19.36 -18.36
N ALA A 30 18.44 20.44 -17.57
CA ALA A 30 17.74 20.43 -16.31
C ALA A 30 16.25 20.19 -16.51
N VAL A 31 15.73 19.17 -15.84
CA VAL A 31 14.29 18.89 -15.79
C VAL A 31 13.58 20.16 -15.30
N ASN A 32 12.54 20.60 -16.01
CA ASN A 32 11.82 21.82 -15.63
C ASN A 32 11.34 21.69 -14.18
N TYR A 33 11.48 22.75 -13.38
CA TYR A 33 11.08 22.76 -11.98
C TYR A 33 9.66 22.21 -11.76
N GLY A 34 8.71 22.50 -12.65
CA GLY A 34 7.36 21.92 -12.59
C GLY A 34 7.34 20.40 -12.71
N GLN A 35 8.11 19.85 -13.65
CA GLN A 35 8.26 18.39 -13.83
C GLN A 35 9.04 17.74 -12.69
N ALA A 36 10.07 18.39 -12.17
CA ALA A 36 10.80 17.92 -10.99
C ALA A 36 9.92 17.90 -9.74
N THR A 37 9.05 18.91 -9.59
CA THR A 37 8.07 18.97 -8.51
C THR A 37 6.99 17.91 -8.67
N GLU A 38 6.53 17.64 -9.89
CA GLU A 38 5.56 16.56 -10.19
C GLU A 38 6.15 15.17 -9.89
N LEU A 39 7.41 14.92 -10.29
CA LEU A 39 8.13 13.69 -9.97
C LEU A 39 8.40 13.54 -8.47
N ALA A 40 8.69 14.65 -7.77
CA ALA A 40 8.86 14.66 -6.32
C ALA A 40 7.53 14.45 -5.58
N LEU A 41 6.43 15.05 -6.06
CA LEU A 41 5.06 14.85 -5.55
C LEU A 41 4.60 13.40 -5.72
N ASP A 42 4.92 12.77 -6.85
CA ASP A 42 4.62 11.36 -7.10
C ASP A 42 5.45 10.43 -6.20
N ALA A 43 6.67 10.83 -5.82
CA ALA A 43 7.49 10.10 -4.84
C ALA A 43 7.05 10.29 -3.38
N THR A 44 6.55 11.48 -3.00
CA THR A 44 5.96 11.75 -1.67
C THR A 44 4.58 11.13 -1.49
N ASN A 45 3.89 10.79 -2.58
CA ASN A 45 2.78 9.84 -2.58
C ASN A 45 3.32 8.42 -2.52
N THR A 46 4.08 8.06 -1.49
CA THR A 46 4.53 6.68 -1.30
C THR A 46 3.30 5.83 -0.97
N ARG A 47 2.61 5.35 -2.01
CA ARG A 47 1.26 4.76 -1.95
C ARG A 47 1.20 3.44 -1.19
N PHE A 48 2.35 2.90 -0.77
CA PHE A 48 2.47 1.56 -0.23
C PHE A 48 3.35 1.55 1.01
N LEU A 49 2.77 1.16 2.15
CA LEU A 49 3.49 0.80 3.37
C LEU A 49 3.55 -0.71 3.45
N THR A 50 4.72 -1.31 3.71
CA THR A 50 4.81 -2.76 3.95
C THR A 50 5.64 -3.03 5.20
N ARG A 51 5.09 -3.83 6.11
CA ARG A 51 5.70 -4.16 7.40
C ARG A 51 5.63 -5.66 7.66
N SER A 52 6.67 -6.20 8.30
CA SER A 52 6.65 -7.52 8.90
C SER A 52 6.72 -7.36 10.42
N VAL A 53 5.95 -8.17 11.15
CA VAL A 53 5.78 -8.02 12.60
C VAL A 53 5.70 -9.39 13.28
N SER A 54 6.26 -9.49 14.49
CA SER A 54 6.34 -10.74 15.26
C SER A 54 5.86 -10.63 16.71
N ASN A 55 5.26 -9.49 17.06
CA ASN A 55 4.78 -9.12 18.39
C ASN A 55 3.72 -8.03 18.25
N SER A 56 3.00 -7.69 19.32
CA SER A 56 2.02 -6.61 19.25
C SER A 56 2.66 -5.30 18.80
N ALA A 57 1.95 -4.57 17.93
CA ALA A 57 2.43 -3.33 17.34
C ALA A 57 1.27 -2.39 17.03
N THR A 58 1.57 -1.08 17.10
CA THR A 58 0.66 -0.01 16.69
C THR A 58 1.19 0.65 15.43
N TYR A 59 0.30 0.87 14.46
CA TYR A 59 0.58 1.52 13.19
C TYR A 59 -0.28 2.76 13.03
N ASP A 60 0.34 3.94 13.22
CA ASP A 60 -0.28 5.22 12.91
C ASP A 60 -0.09 5.53 11.41
N LEU A 61 -1.12 5.23 10.62
CA LEU A 61 -1.11 5.45 9.17
C LEU A 61 -1.03 6.94 8.81
N SER A 62 -1.63 7.80 9.63
CA SER A 62 -1.57 9.25 9.43
C SER A 62 -0.14 9.76 9.61
N GLY A 63 0.56 9.30 10.65
CA GLY A 63 1.97 9.58 10.92
C GLY A 63 2.93 8.99 9.87
N TYR A 64 2.50 7.96 9.13
CA TYR A 64 3.23 7.42 7.98
C TYR A 64 2.92 8.12 6.65
N GLY A 65 2.30 9.30 6.68
CA GLY A 65 2.01 10.07 5.47
C GLY A 65 0.79 9.58 4.70
N SER A 66 -0.14 8.90 5.39
CA SER A 66 -1.43 8.46 4.83
C SER A 66 -1.29 7.54 3.61
N PRO A 67 -0.64 6.37 3.76
CA PRO A 67 -0.42 5.44 2.66
C PRO A 67 -1.76 4.95 2.09
N LYS A 68 -1.87 4.87 0.76
CA LYS A 68 -3.07 4.35 0.09
C LYS A 68 -3.26 2.86 0.30
N MET A 69 -2.18 2.11 0.43
CA MET A 69 -2.19 0.69 0.71
C MET A 69 -1.15 0.36 1.78
N THR A 70 -1.54 -0.43 2.75
CA THR A 70 -0.67 -0.91 3.83
C THR A 70 -0.73 -2.43 3.88
N ASN A 71 0.41 -3.09 3.73
CA ASN A 71 0.54 -4.54 3.83
C ASN A 71 1.28 -4.89 5.12
N ILE A 72 0.65 -5.66 6.01
CA ILE A 72 1.24 -6.12 7.26
C ILE A 72 1.32 -7.65 7.23
N VAL A 73 2.54 -8.17 7.34
CA VAL A 73 2.80 -9.61 7.38
C VAL A 73 3.17 -10.01 8.80
N CYS A 74 2.28 -10.72 9.45
CA CYS A 74 2.47 -11.21 10.80
C CYS A 74 3.15 -12.57 10.79
N LYS A 75 4.25 -12.70 11.52
CA LYS A 75 5.15 -13.86 11.53
C LYS A 75 5.46 -14.31 12.95
N GLY A 76 5.97 -15.52 13.08
CA GLY A 76 6.34 -16.10 14.38
C GLY A 76 5.26 -17.02 14.95
N ASN A 77 5.43 -17.40 16.22
CA ASN A 77 4.67 -18.50 16.82
C ASN A 77 3.62 -18.06 17.86
N GLY A 78 3.55 -16.77 18.20
CA GLY A 78 2.60 -16.24 19.17
C GLY A 78 1.42 -15.53 18.51
N GLY A 79 0.26 -15.56 19.16
CA GLY A 79 -0.84 -14.64 18.90
C GLY A 79 -0.53 -13.28 19.54
N PHE A 80 -0.84 -12.21 18.82
CA PHE A 80 -0.62 -10.84 19.26
C PHE A 80 -1.69 -9.94 18.64
N SER A 81 -1.67 -8.67 19.03
CA SER A 81 -2.61 -7.66 18.56
C SER A 81 -1.93 -6.66 17.62
N LEU A 82 -2.67 -6.22 16.61
CA LEU A 82 -2.31 -5.09 15.78
C LEU A 82 -3.27 -3.94 16.06
N ASP A 83 -2.72 -2.79 16.44
CA ASP A 83 -3.49 -1.55 16.52
C ASP A 83 -3.18 -0.73 15.27
N ILE A 84 -4.21 -0.30 14.53
CA ILE A 84 -4.10 0.41 13.26
C ILE A 84 -4.88 1.70 13.38
N ASP A 85 -4.16 2.81 13.54
CA ASP A 85 -4.72 4.13 13.79
C ASP A 85 -4.63 5.02 12.56
N GLY A 86 -5.57 5.96 12.45
CA GLY A 86 -5.68 6.84 11.29
C GLY A 86 -6.09 6.08 10.01
N PHE A 87 -6.86 5.00 10.16
CA PHE A 87 -7.41 4.28 9.02
C PHE A 87 -8.66 4.98 8.51
N GLU A 88 -8.56 5.55 7.32
CA GLU A 88 -9.56 6.44 6.73
C GLU A 88 -9.98 6.01 5.33
N LYS A 89 -11.04 6.66 4.82
CA LYS A 89 -11.58 6.43 3.48
C LYS A 89 -10.51 6.58 2.40
N GLY A 90 -10.47 5.60 1.49
CA GLY A 90 -9.52 5.56 0.39
C GLY A 90 -8.14 5.05 0.78
N MET A 91 -8.00 4.48 1.99
CA MET A 91 -6.90 3.61 2.38
C MET A 91 -7.34 2.14 2.30
N THR A 92 -6.38 1.26 2.05
CA THR A 92 -6.54 -0.19 2.11
C THR A 92 -5.51 -0.75 3.07
N VAL A 93 -5.93 -1.63 3.97
CA VAL A 93 -5.04 -2.36 4.87
C VAL A 93 -5.18 -3.85 4.59
N LYS A 94 -4.08 -4.53 4.29
CA LYS A 94 -4.03 -5.98 4.15
C LYS A 94 -3.20 -6.57 5.26
N VAL A 95 -3.79 -7.50 6.01
CA VAL A 95 -3.11 -8.25 7.06
C VAL A 95 -2.99 -9.69 6.61
N SER A 96 -1.76 -10.18 6.54
CA SER A 96 -1.45 -11.58 6.27
C SER A 96 -0.92 -12.22 7.54
N ASN A 97 -1.72 -13.11 8.13
CA ASN A 97 -1.34 -13.89 9.29
C ASN A 97 -0.64 -15.16 8.86
N THR A 98 0.67 -15.25 9.06
CA THR A 98 1.46 -16.46 8.81
C THR A 98 1.84 -17.20 10.09
N THR A 99 1.31 -16.75 11.23
CA THR A 99 1.61 -17.31 12.56
C THR A 99 0.84 -18.61 12.81
N GLY A 100 1.13 -19.23 13.95
CA GLY A 100 0.41 -20.40 14.46
C GLY A 100 -0.86 -20.08 15.26
N GLN A 101 -1.24 -18.82 15.42
CA GLN A 101 -2.38 -18.37 16.23
C GLN A 101 -3.19 -17.30 15.50
N THR A 102 -4.44 -17.06 15.93
CA THR A 102 -5.25 -15.95 15.44
C THR A 102 -4.66 -14.62 15.94
N ILE A 103 -4.80 -13.56 15.14
CA ILE A 103 -4.29 -12.22 15.44
C ILE A 103 -5.45 -11.26 15.55
N ASP A 104 -5.50 -10.52 16.64
CA ASP A 104 -6.49 -9.46 16.83
C ASP A 104 -6.04 -8.20 16.08
N VAL A 105 -6.97 -7.55 15.39
CA VAL A 105 -6.74 -6.31 14.65
C VAL A 105 -7.75 -5.28 15.14
N ASN A 106 -7.24 -4.20 15.70
CA ASN A 106 -8.01 -3.10 16.25
C ASN A 106 -7.78 -1.87 15.38
N PHE A 107 -8.86 -1.23 14.94
CA PHE A 107 -8.81 -0.02 14.14
C PHE A 107 -9.20 1.20 14.97
N ASN A 108 -8.49 2.31 14.72
CA ASN A 108 -8.78 3.63 15.25
C ASN A 108 -9.02 3.60 16.78
N ASN A 109 -7.97 3.26 17.53
CA ASN A 109 -7.98 3.09 18.99
C ASN A 109 -9.00 2.05 19.51
N GLY A 110 -9.27 1.00 18.72
CA GLY A 110 -10.20 -0.07 19.11
C GLY A 110 -11.67 0.26 18.93
N SER A 111 -12.00 1.29 18.14
CA SER A 111 -13.40 1.58 17.77
C SER A 111 -14.04 0.44 16.98
N VAL A 112 -13.23 -0.29 16.20
CA VAL A 112 -13.63 -1.49 15.48
C VAL A 112 -12.55 -2.54 15.71
N SER A 113 -12.94 -3.76 16.03
CA SER A 113 -12.02 -4.86 16.28
C SER A 113 -12.45 -6.10 15.52
N THR A 114 -11.47 -6.82 14.98
CA THR A 114 -11.67 -8.07 14.25
C THR A 114 -10.47 -8.99 14.48
N ALA A 115 -10.51 -10.18 13.88
CA ALA A 115 -9.44 -11.14 14.02
C ALA A 115 -9.10 -11.79 12.68
N VAL A 116 -7.81 -11.98 12.40
CA VAL A 116 -7.33 -12.70 11.21
C VAL A 116 -6.88 -14.09 11.63
N ASP A 117 -7.55 -15.11 11.12
CA ASP A 117 -7.29 -16.50 11.46
C ASP A 117 -5.88 -16.97 11.09
N ILE A 118 -5.49 -18.07 11.74
CA ILE A 118 -4.23 -18.78 11.53
C ILE A 118 -4.00 -19.03 10.04
N LYS A 119 -2.82 -18.67 9.54
CA LYS A 119 -2.41 -18.92 8.14
C LYS A 119 -3.40 -18.35 7.11
N ASN A 120 -4.08 -17.26 7.45
CA ASN A 120 -5.06 -16.60 6.60
C ASN A 120 -4.68 -15.14 6.32
N TRP A 121 -5.47 -14.47 5.50
CA TRP A 121 -5.35 -13.05 5.23
C TRP A 121 -6.72 -12.39 5.22
N ALA A 122 -6.73 -11.10 5.52
CA ALA A 122 -7.88 -10.24 5.33
C ALA A 122 -7.42 -8.88 4.79
N GLU A 123 -8.27 -8.27 3.99
CA GLU A 123 -8.10 -6.93 3.47
C GLU A 123 -9.25 -6.05 3.98
N PHE A 124 -8.94 -4.81 4.32
CA PHE A 124 -9.84 -3.88 4.97
C PHE A 124 -9.91 -2.60 4.17
N HIS A 125 -11.12 -2.07 4.02
CA HIS A 125 -11.43 -0.82 3.36
C HIS A 125 -12.46 -0.05 4.17
N VAL A 126 -12.38 1.28 4.19
CA VAL A 126 -13.44 2.12 4.75
C VAL A 126 -14.39 2.53 3.63
N ASP A 127 -15.69 2.31 3.83
CA ASP A 127 -16.71 2.60 2.84
C ASP A 127 -17.12 4.10 2.81
N SER A 128 -18.25 4.42 2.18
CA SER A 128 -18.74 5.80 2.14
C SER A 128 -19.36 6.30 3.44
N GLU A 129 -19.85 5.39 4.28
CA GLU A 129 -20.55 5.66 5.54
C GLU A 129 -19.60 5.67 6.75
N GLY A 130 -18.37 5.19 6.54
CA GLY A 130 -17.32 5.12 7.57
C GLY A 130 -17.15 3.72 8.15
N ASP A 131 -17.90 2.74 7.64
CA ASP A 131 -17.84 1.35 8.07
C ASP A 131 -16.59 0.67 7.49
N ILE A 132 -16.03 -0.27 8.26
CA ILE A 132 -14.90 -1.08 7.80
C ILE A 132 -15.43 -2.34 7.12
N ILE A 133 -15.15 -2.47 5.84
CA ILE A 133 -15.40 -3.68 5.07
C ILE A 133 -14.18 -4.58 5.17
N ARG A 134 -14.35 -5.74 5.78
CA ARG A 134 -13.41 -6.86 5.74
C ARG A 134 -13.70 -7.71 4.51
N THR A 135 -12.67 -8.00 3.73
CA THR A 135 -12.69 -8.94 2.61
C THR A 135 -11.65 -10.04 2.85
N ASP A 136 -12.05 -11.28 2.67
CA ASP A 136 -11.14 -12.42 2.66
C ASP A 136 -11.36 -13.28 1.41
N ALA A 137 -10.83 -14.50 1.40
CA ALA A 137 -10.93 -15.39 0.25
C ALA A 137 -12.37 -15.79 -0.11
N ASN A 138 -13.32 -15.69 0.83
CA ASN A 138 -14.65 -16.27 0.70
C ASN A 138 -15.76 -15.24 0.70
N TYR A 139 -15.61 -14.14 1.46
CA TYR A 139 -16.67 -13.15 1.63
C TYR A 139 -16.14 -11.74 1.89
N ALA A 140 -17.05 -10.77 1.71
CA ALA A 140 -16.89 -9.40 2.17
C ALA A 140 -18.00 -9.10 3.20
N THR A 141 -17.62 -8.57 4.36
CA THR A 141 -18.50 -8.29 5.49
C THR A 141 -18.12 -6.97 6.15
N ILE A 142 -19.12 -6.21 6.60
CA ILE A 142 -18.91 -5.06 7.48
C ILE A 142 -18.58 -5.60 8.89
N ILE A 143 -17.61 -4.97 9.57
CA ILE A 143 -17.14 -5.32 10.91
C ILE A 143 -17.19 -4.12 11.85
#